data_AF-A0A251VCE9-F1
#
_entry.id   AF-A0A251VCE9-F1
#
_cell.length_a   1.000
_cell.length_b   1.000
_cell.length_c   1.000
_cell.angle_alpha   90.00
_cell.angle_beta   90.00
_cell.angle_gamma   90.00
#
_symmetry.space_group_name_H-M   'P 1'
#
loop_
_entity.id
_entity.type
_entity.pdbx_description
1 polymer ?
#
loop_
_entity_poly.entity_id
_entity_poly.type
_entity_poly.pdbx_seq_one_letter_code
_entity_poly.pdbx_strand_id
1 'polypeptide(L)' 'MASVPAGLLTVPFLENVNKFQNPFRRPVATTVFLIGTAVALWLGIGATLPIDKSLTLGLF' A
#
# COMPACT_ATOMS: atom_id res chain seq x y z
N MET A 1 -9.20 10.02 4.91
CA MET A 1 -8.36 9.66 6.07
C MET A 1 -8.90 8.44 6.85
N ALA A 2 -10.21 8.28 7.06
CA ALA A 2 -10.75 7.15 7.82
C ALA A 2 -10.57 5.76 7.17
N SER A 3 -10.45 5.69 5.84
CA SER A 3 -10.33 4.44 5.09
C SER A 3 -9.03 3.68 5.36
N VAL A 4 -7.91 4.36 5.65
CA VAL A 4 -6.62 3.70 5.90
C VAL A 4 -6.66 2.93 7.23
N PRO A 5 -7.02 3.54 8.38
CA PRO A 5 -7.22 2.78 9.61
C PRO A 5 -8.30 1.71 9.50
N ALA A 6 -9.43 2.00 8.83
CA ALA A 6 -10.50 1.04 8.65
C ALA A 6 -10.04 -0.20 7.85
N GLY A 7 -9.29 -0.01 6.76
CA GLY A 7 -8.73 -1.11 5.97
C GLY A 7 -7.74 -1.95 6.78
N LEU A 8 -6.81 -1.30 7.51
CA LEU A 8 -5.82 -2.00 8.34
C LEU A 8 -6.46 -2.85 9.45
N LEU A 9 -7.58 -2.39 10.04
CA LEU A 9 -8.34 -3.18 11.01
C LEU A 9 -8.91 -4.47 10.42
N THR A 10 -9.22 -4.49 9.12
CA THR A 10 -9.79 -5.69 8.46
C THR A 10 -8.72 -6.72 8.04
N VAL A 11 -7.45 -6.33 7.94
CA VAL A 11 -6.34 -7.19 7.50
C VAL A 11 -6.29 -8.55 8.23
N PRO A 12 -6.29 -8.62 9.57
CA PRO A 12 -6.21 -9.91 10.26
C PRO A 12 -7.41 -10.82 9.98
N PHE A 13 -8.58 -10.28 9.65
CA PHE A 13 -9.77 -11.07 9.33
C PHE A 13 -9.74 -11.58 7.89
N LEU A 14 -9.26 -10.76 6.95
CA LEU A 14 -9.15 -11.13 5.53
C LEU A 14 -8.01 -12.12 5.29
N GLU A 15 -6.89 -11.96 5.99
CA GLU A 15 -5.69 -12.78 5.78
C GLU A 15 -5.67 -14.06 6.63
N ASN A 16 -6.68 -14.30 7.48
CA ASN A 16 -6.79 -15.48 8.33
C ASN A 16 -7.02 -16.80 7.54
N VAL A 17 -7.12 -16.74 6.22
CA VAL A 17 -7.22 -17.92 5.35
C VAL A 17 -5.99 -18.84 5.46
N ASN A 18 -4.82 -18.29 5.81
CA ASN A 18 -3.56 -19.02 5.90
C ASN A 18 -2.83 -18.73 7.21
N LYS A 19 -2.32 -19.76 7.88
CA LYS A 19 -1.55 -19.65 9.15
C LYS A 19 -0.08 -19.26 8.97
N PHE A 20 0.38 -19.11 7.72
CA PHE A 20 1.78 -18.84 7.45
C PHE A 20 2.18 -17.45 7.95
N GLN A 21 3.24 -17.36 8.75
CA GLN A 21 3.77 -16.07 9.18
C GLN A 21 4.84 -15.54 8.22
N ASN A 22 5.56 -16.45 7.55
CA ASN A 22 6.64 -16.08 6.63
C ASN A 22 6.09 -15.41 5.36
N PRO A 23 6.50 -14.18 5.02
CA PRO A 23 6.08 -13.48 3.80
C PRO A 23 6.37 -14.26 2.51
N PHE A 24 7.49 -14.98 2.44
CA PHE A 24 7.82 -15.81 1.26
C PHE A 24 6.87 -16.99 1.04
N ARG A 25 6.02 -17.32 2.03
CA ARG A 25 4.94 -18.31 1.90
C ARG A 25 3.56 -17.67 1.70
N ARG A 26 3.50 -16.35 1.54
CA ARG A 26 2.27 -15.56 1.35
C ARG A 26 2.41 -14.58 0.18
N PRO A 27 2.64 -15.09 -1.04
CA PRO A 27 3.02 -14.25 -2.19
C PRO A 27 1.99 -13.15 -2.47
N VAL A 28 0.69 -13.47 -2.41
CA VAL A 28 -0.38 -12.49 -2.68
C VAL A 28 -0.39 -11.35 -1.66
N ALA A 29 -0.35 -11.67 -0.36
CA ALA A 29 -0.33 -10.68 0.71
C ALA A 29 0.90 -9.78 0.62
N THR A 30 2.07 -10.37 0.34
CA THR A 30 3.32 -9.63 0.19
C THR A 30 3.29 -8.72 -1.05
N THR A 31 2.75 -9.16 -2.18
CA THR A 31 2.61 -8.31 -3.36
C THR A 31 1.67 -7.12 -3.12
N VAL A 32 0.52 -7.35 -2.48
CA VAL A 32 -0.42 -6.26 -2.14
C VAL A 32 0.22 -5.26 -1.19
N PHE A 33 0.95 -5.75 -0.17
CA PHE A 33 1.70 -4.90 0.75
C PHE A 33 2.73 -4.03 0.01
N LEU A 34 3.56 -4.62 -0.86
CA LEU A 34 4.59 -3.89 -1.60
C LEU A 34 4.02 -2.84 -2.54
N ILE A 35 2.93 -3.16 -3.26
CA ILE A 35 2.23 -2.18 -4.10
C ILE A 35 1.66 -1.05 -3.24
N GLY A 36 1.00 -1.38 -2.13
CA GLY A 36 0.47 -0.39 -1.19
C GLY A 36 1.55 0.54 -0.62
N THR A 37 2.72 0.00 -0.26
CA THR A 37 3.88 0.78 0.17
C THR A 37 4.39 1.69 -0.93
N ALA A 38 4.52 1.19 -2.16
CA ALA A 38 4.95 1.99 -3.30
C ALA A 38 3.99 3.16 -3.58
N VAL A 39 2.68 2.90 -3.55
CA VAL A 39 1.64 3.94 -3.73
C VAL A 39 1.67 4.96 -2.61
N ALA A 40 1.84 4.53 -1.35
CA ALA A 40 1.92 5.45 -0.21
C ALA A 40 3.13 6.38 -0.31
N LEU A 41 4.29 5.86 -0.72
CA LEU A 41 5.49 6.67 -0.97
C LEU A 41 5.30 7.59 -2.18
N TRP A 42 4.73 7.08 -3.27
CA TRP A 42 4.47 7.86 -4.49
C TRP A 42 3.60 9.08 -4.21
N LEU A 43 2.46 8.88 -3.53
CA LEU A 43 1.54 9.95 -3.16
C LEU A 43 2.13 10.87 -2.09
N GLY A 44 2.94 10.33 -1.17
CA GLY A 44 3.65 11.12 -0.17
C GLY A 44 4.66 12.10 -0.79
N ILE A 45 5.43 11.65 -1.79
CA ILE A 45 6.33 12.51 -2.56
C ILE A 45 5.52 13.48 -3.43
N GLY A 46 4.47 13.01 -4.10
CA GLY A 46 3.60 13.85 -4.93
C GLY A 46 2.94 15.00 -4.16
N ALA A 47 2.74 14.86 -2.84
CA ALA A 47 2.18 15.89 -1.98
C ALA A 47 3.10 17.12 -1.79
N THR A 48 4.41 17.01 -2.09
CA THR A 48 5.35 18.14 -2.01
C THR A 48 5.57 18.84 -3.35
N LEU A 49 4.96 18.35 -4.42
CA LEU A 49 5.08 18.88 -5.79
C LEU A 49 3.82 19.67 -6.19
N PRO A 50 3.90 20.51 -7.24
CA PRO A 50 2.73 21.13 -7.84
C PRO A 50 1.71 20.09 -8.32
N ILE A 51 0.41 20.43 -8.24
CA ILE A 51 -0.68 19.47 -8.51
C ILE A 51 -0.57 18.85 -9.91
N ASP A 52 -0.12 19.61 -10.90
CA ASP A 52 0.04 19.17 -12.30
C ASP A 52 1.13 18.11 -12.48
N LYS A 53 2.06 18.00 -11.52
CA LYS A 53 3.19 17.05 -11.53
C LYS A 53 3.07 15.98 -10.45
N SER A 54 2.13 16.14 -9.51
CA SER A 54 1.96 15.26 -8.35
C SER A 54 1.80 13.78 -8.71
N LEU A 55 1.11 13.47 -9.81
CA LEU A 55 0.87 12.11 -10.29
C LEU A 55 2.05 11.51 -11.06
N THR A 56 2.80 12.33 -11.81
CA THR A 56 3.93 11.83 -12.63
C THR A 56 5.28 11.97 -11.94
N LEU A 57 5.31 12.65 -10.79
CA LEU A 57 6.53 13.09 -10.11
C LEU A 57 7.49 13.88 -11.02
N GLY A 58 7.00 14.41 -12.15
CA GLY A 58 7.81 15.08 -13.16
C GLY A 58 8.71 14.15 -13.99
N LEU A 59 8.51 12.84 -13.92
CA LEU A 59 9.34 11.84 -14.62
C LEU A 59 8.82 11.47 -16.02
N PHE A 60 7.55 11.74 -16.29
CA PHE A 60 6.84 11.45 -17.54
C PHE A 60 5.73 12.49 -17.79
#